data_AF-A0A3L7UM34-F1
#
_entry.id   AF-A0A3L7UM34-F1
#
_cell.length_a   1.000
_cell.length_b   1.000
_cell.length_c   1.000
_cell.angle_alpha   90.00
_cell.angle_beta   90.00
_cell.angle_gamma   90.00
#
_symmetry.space_group_name_H-M   'P 1'
#
loop_
_entity.id
_entity.type
_entity.pdbx_description
1 polymer ?
#
loop_
_entity_poly.entity_id
_entity_poly.type
_entity_poly.pdbx_seq_one_letter_code
_entity_poly.pdbx_strand_id
1 'polypeptide(L)'
;LLSRQVAWKMACERTFNFHAGQAERTSIFSEPDLVEKRIRATLPVNLREIELRIDVARHYHRPSGRLPAGGQNFLLDPAICTPRELHDDELFQSLPTSFSIFRVYSKDHRHDAALHAAVNAVLGAVADSKTNM
;
A
#
# COMPACT_ATOMS: atom_id res chain seq x y z
N LEU A 1 16.48 16.80 17.75
CA LEU A 1 16.46 17.11 16.30
C LEU A 1 15.13 17.81 15.98
N LEU A 2 15.03 19.14 16.11
CA LEU A 2 13.77 19.88 15.92
C LEU A 2 13.70 20.71 14.63
N SER A 3 14.82 20.90 13.92
CA SER A 3 14.88 21.76 12.72
C SER A 3 15.66 21.12 11.56
N ARG A 4 15.53 19.80 11.38
CA ARG A 4 16.23 19.10 10.29
C ARG A 4 15.66 19.58 8.96
N GLN A 5 16.47 20.31 8.20
CA GLN A 5 16.14 20.70 6.84
C GLN A 5 16.35 19.51 5.92
N VAL A 6 15.29 18.73 5.73
CA VAL A 6 15.27 17.66 4.74
C VAL A 6 14.94 18.23 3.36
N ALA A 7 15.73 17.82 2.36
CA ALA A 7 15.56 18.25 0.98
C ALA A 7 14.25 17.78 0.35
N TRP A 8 13.68 16.69 0.88
CA TRP A 8 12.43 16.10 0.43
C TRP A 8 11.45 16.07 1.59
N LYS A 9 10.24 16.55 1.33
CA LYS A 9 9.13 16.60 2.28
C LYS A 9 7.99 15.76 1.71
N MET A 10 7.37 14.95 2.55
CA MET A 10 6.24 14.11 2.13
C MET A 10 5.02 15.02 1.93
N ALA A 11 4.48 15.01 0.72
CA ALA A 11 3.28 15.76 0.35
C ALA A 11 2.01 14.93 0.59
N CYS A 12 2.05 13.63 0.28
CA CYS A 12 0.97 12.70 0.57
C CYS A 12 1.46 11.25 0.62
N GLU A 13 0.68 10.43 1.32
CA GLU A 13 0.89 8.98 1.48
C GLU A 13 -0.44 8.25 1.26
N ARG A 14 -0.39 7.07 0.65
CA ARG A 14 -1.51 6.13 0.55
C ARG A 14 -1.04 4.73 0.90
N THR A 15 -1.84 4.02 1.67
CA THR A 15 -1.55 2.66 2.09
C THR A 15 -2.62 1.73 1.55
N PHE A 16 -2.19 0.74 0.78
CA PHE A 16 -3.05 -0.22 0.13
C PHE A 16 -2.87 -1.58 0.77
N ASN A 17 -3.98 -2.15 1.23
CA ASN A 17 -4.03 -3.46 1.87
C ASN A 17 -4.47 -4.53 0.86
N PHE A 18 -3.73 -5.62 0.79
CA PHE A 18 -4.01 -6.76 -0.06
C PHE A 18 -4.34 -7.98 0.80
N HIS A 19 -5.44 -8.64 0.48
CA HIS A 19 -5.89 -9.87 1.15
C HIS A 19 -5.69 -11.09 0.25
N ALA A 20 -5.69 -12.28 0.84
CA ALA A 20 -5.64 -13.53 0.10
C ALA A 20 -6.71 -13.58 -1.01
N GLY A 21 -6.30 -13.96 -2.22
CA GLY A 21 -7.17 -14.00 -3.40
C GLY A 21 -7.36 -12.67 -4.14
N GLN A 22 -6.94 -11.53 -3.58
CA GLN A 22 -6.85 -10.28 -4.33
C GLN A 22 -5.54 -10.23 -5.12
N ALA A 23 -5.62 -10.03 -6.44
CA ALA A 23 -4.45 -10.01 -7.29
C ALA A 23 -3.60 -8.75 -7.05
N GLU A 24 -2.57 -8.87 -6.21
CA GLU A 24 -1.50 -7.88 -6.07
C GLU A 24 -0.86 -7.53 -7.42
N ARG A 25 -0.80 -8.50 -8.34
CA ARG A 25 -0.17 -8.39 -9.66
C ARG A 25 -0.90 -7.46 -10.63
N THR A 26 -2.16 -7.12 -10.39
CA THR A 26 -2.95 -6.26 -11.29
C THR A 26 -2.89 -4.79 -10.89
N SER A 27 -2.13 -4.46 -9.85
CA SER A 27 -2.11 -3.10 -9.33
C SER A 27 -1.09 -2.22 -10.05
N ILE A 28 -1.53 -1.03 -10.46
CA ILE A 28 -0.74 0.04 -11.11
C ILE A 28 0.56 0.39 -10.36
N PHE A 29 0.67 0.01 -9.10
CA PHE A 29 1.86 0.18 -8.25
C PHE A 29 3.06 -0.67 -8.64
N SER A 30 2.89 -1.65 -9.54
CA SER A 30 4.02 -2.40 -10.11
C SER A 30 4.83 -1.58 -11.10
N GLU A 31 4.29 -0.45 -11.60
CA GLU A 31 4.92 0.44 -12.58
C GLU A 31 4.94 1.89 -12.05
N PRO A 32 5.88 2.25 -11.15
CA PRO A 32 5.94 3.57 -10.53
C PRO A 32 6.05 4.71 -11.55
N ASP A 33 6.77 4.51 -12.64
CA ASP A 33 6.92 5.50 -13.73
C ASP A 33 5.59 5.82 -14.41
N LEU A 34 4.72 4.83 -14.57
CA LEU A 34 3.39 5.01 -15.17
C LEU A 34 2.49 5.82 -14.23
N VAL A 35 2.56 5.54 -12.94
CA VAL A 35 1.81 6.28 -11.91
C VAL A 35 2.28 7.73 -11.85
N GLU A 36 3.60 7.97 -11.89
CA GLU A 36 4.15 9.33 -11.93
C GLU A 36 3.62 10.12 -13.13
N LYS A 37 3.67 9.53 -14.33
CA LYS A 37 3.15 10.17 -15.56
C LYS A 37 1.68 10.54 -15.44
N ARG A 38 0.86 9.66 -14.86
CA ARG A 38 -0.58 9.92 -14.64
C ARG A 38 -0.82 11.04 -13.62
N ILE A 39 -0.04 11.07 -12.55
CA ILE A 39 -0.10 12.15 -11.55
C ILE A 39 0.26 13.48 -12.21
N ARG A 40 1.37 13.53 -12.95
CA ARG A 40 1.80 14.74 -13.68
C ARG A 40 0.78 15.21 -14.71
N ALA A 41 0.13 14.29 -15.43
CA ALA A 41 -0.92 14.66 -16.38
C ALA A 41 -2.16 15.29 -15.71
N THR A 42 -2.47 14.85 -14.49
CA THR A 42 -3.61 15.34 -13.71
C THR A 42 -3.32 16.68 -13.02
N LEU A 43 -2.05 17.01 -12.79
CA LEU A 43 -1.66 18.28 -12.19
C LEU A 43 -1.97 19.48 -13.11
N PRO A 44 -2.28 20.65 -12.51
CA PRO A 44 -2.32 21.92 -13.21
C PRO A 44 -1.05 22.17 -14.02
N VAL A 45 -1.16 22.86 -15.15
CA VAL A 45 -0.05 22.99 -16.13
C VAL A 45 1.23 23.56 -15.50
N ASN A 46 1.09 24.49 -14.56
CA ASN A 46 2.19 25.13 -13.85
C ASN A 46 2.88 24.23 -12.82
N LEU A 47 2.30 23.07 -12.50
CA LEU A 47 2.82 22.12 -11.52
C LEU A 47 3.34 20.81 -12.15
N ARG A 48 3.24 20.63 -13.47
CA ARG A 48 3.62 19.37 -14.13
C ARG A 48 5.12 19.11 -14.12
N GLU A 49 5.92 20.16 -14.11
CA GLU A 49 7.38 20.13 -14.20
C GLU A 49 8.08 20.31 -12.85
N ILE A 50 7.34 20.35 -11.74
CA ILE A 50 7.98 20.48 -10.42
C ILE A 50 8.78 19.21 -10.09
N GLU A 51 9.85 19.39 -9.31
CA GLU A 51 10.63 18.27 -8.79
C GLU A 51 9.77 17.43 -7.84
N LEU A 52 9.54 16.18 -8.23
CA LEU A 52 8.83 15.17 -7.44
C LEU A 52 9.66 13.92 -7.30
N ARG A 53 9.45 13.21 -6.19
CA ARG A 53 9.90 11.82 -6.04
C ARG A 53 8.76 10.96 -5.59
N ILE A 54 8.65 9.80 -6.21
CA ILE A 54 7.66 8.79 -5.87
C ILE A 54 8.39 7.59 -5.27
N ASP A 55 7.90 7.14 -4.12
CA ASP A 55 8.36 5.92 -3.45
C ASP A 55 7.18 4.95 -3.38
N VAL A 56 7.45 3.70 -3.73
CA VAL A 56 6.49 2.60 -3.63
C VAL A 56 7.13 1.50 -2.80
N ALA A 57 6.81 1.49 -1.52
CA ALA A 57 7.34 0.54 -0.56
C ALA A 57 6.36 -0.63 -0.39
N ARG A 58 6.73 -1.82 -0.87
CA ARG A 58 5.94 -3.04 -0.65
C ARG A 58 6.38 -3.74 0.62
N HIS A 59 5.43 -4.03 1.50
CA HIS A 59 5.66 -4.75 2.75
C HIS A 59 4.76 -5.97 2.77
N TYR A 60 5.39 -7.14 2.89
CA TYR A 60 4.66 -8.38 3.05
C TYR A 60 4.41 -8.61 4.53
N HIS A 61 3.14 -8.64 4.92
CA HIS A 61 2.79 -9.31 6.15
C HIS A 61 3.00 -10.80 5.85
N ARG A 62 4.02 -11.43 6.40
CA ARG A 62 4.16 -12.89 6.33
C ARG A 62 3.65 -13.51 7.64
N PRO A 63 2.34 -13.50 7.95
CA PRO A 63 1.84 -14.38 9.00
C PRO A 63 2.05 -15.85 8.58
N SER A 64 2.04 -16.13 7.27
CA SER A 64 2.22 -17.45 6.63
C SER A 64 3.66 -17.77 6.21
N GLY A 65 4.67 -17.05 6.74
CA GLY A 65 6.03 -17.60 6.71
C GLY A 65 6.02 -18.97 7.40
N ARG A 66 6.85 -19.93 6.99
CA ARG A 66 6.85 -21.33 7.48
C ARG A 66 7.18 -21.52 9.00
N LEU A 67 6.86 -20.58 9.88
CA LEU A 67 7.12 -20.58 11.33
C LEU A 67 5.98 -19.85 12.07
N PRO A 68 5.58 -20.23 13.31
CA PRO A 68 6.10 -21.32 14.15
C PRO A 68 5.48 -22.70 13.89
N ALA A 69 4.31 -22.76 13.22
CA ALA A 69 3.60 -24.03 13.01
C ALA A 69 3.96 -24.74 11.69
N GLY A 70 4.61 -24.07 10.72
CA GLY A 70 5.11 -24.72 9.50
C GLY A 70 4.06 -25.48 8.67
N GLY A 71 2.80 -25.03 8.68
CA GLY A 71 1.67 -25.75 8.06
C GLY A 71 1.01 -26.80 8.95
N GLN A 72 1.25 -26.76 10.27
CA GLN A 72 0.62 -27.66 11.25
C GLN A 72 -0.65 -27.07 11.89
N ASN A 73 -1.21 -26.02 11.31
CA ASN A 73 -2.48 -25.49 11.76
C ASN A 73 -3.60 -26.33 11.14
N PHE A 74 -4.41 -26.96 11.99
CA PHE A 74 -5.54 -27.78 11.57
C PHE A 74 -6.79 -27.37 12.34
N LEU A 75 -7.92 -27.37 11.65
CA LEU A 75 -9.24 -27.26 12.25
C LEU A 75 -9.89 -28.65 12.27
N LEU A 76 -10.36 -29.06 13.45
CA LEU A 76 -11.21 -30.24 13.59
C LEU A 76 -12.64 -29.79 13.83
N ASP A 77 -13.51 -30.05 12.86
CA ASP A 77 -14.95 -29.95 13.06
C ASP A 77 -15.45 -31.25 13.72
N PRO A 78 -16.04 -31.21 14.92
CA PRO A 78 -16.56 -32.39 15.60
C PRO A 78 -17.60 -33.19 14.80
N ALA A 79 -18.29 -32.55 13.86
CA ALA A 79 -19.28 -33.20 13.00
C ALA A 79 -18.66 -33.93 11.80
N ILE A 80 -17.45 -33.51 11.36
CA ILE A 80 -16.77 -34.05 10.17
C ILE A 80 -15.73 -35.10 10.57
N CYS A 81 -15.28 -35.11 11.84
CA CYS A 81 -14.34 -36.06 12.43
C CYS A 81 -13.01 -36.23 11.66
N THR A 82 -12.69 -35.29 10.77
CA THR A 82 -11.48 -35.31 9.94
C THR A 82 -10.79 -33.94 10.04
N PRO A 83 -9.52 -33.87 10.44
CA PRO A 83 -8.78 -32.62 10.48
C PRO A 83 -8.63 -32.04 9.06
N ARG A 84 -8.87 -30.73 8.90
CA ARG A 84 -8.53 -29.98 7.69
C ARG A 84 -7.44 -28.97 7.99
N GLU A 85 -6.62 -28.65 7.00
CA GLU A 85 -5.65 -27.56 7.09
C GLU A 85 -6.37 -26.23 7.36
N LEU A 86 -5.80 -25.41 8.23
CA LEU A 86 -6.27 -24.08 8.59
C LEU A 86 -5.16 -23.08 8.28
N HIS A 87 -5.38 -22.25 7.26
CA HIS A 87 -4.37 -21.26 6.89
C HIS A 87 -4.38 -20.06 7.85
N ASP A 88 -3.24 -19.40 8.03
CA ASP A 88 -3.12 -18.26 8.94
C ASP A 88 -4.01 -17.08 8.53
N ASP A 89 -4.26 -16.89 7.24
CA ASP A 89 -5.23 -15.91 6.73
C ASP A 89 -6.68 -16.26 7.11
N GLU A 90 -7.03 -17.54 7.31
CA GLU A 90 -8.33 -17.93 7.88
C GLU A 90 -8.45 -17.59 9.38
N LEU A 91 -7.33 -17.53 10.11
CA LEU A 91 -7.27 -17.10 11.52
C LEU A 91 -7.25 -15.57 11.65
N PHE A 92 -6.55 -14.90 10.73
CA PHE A 92 -6.35 -13.46 10.71
C PHE A 92 -7.17 -12.80 9.58
N GLN A 93 -8.42 -13.23 9.37
CA GLN A 93 -9.27 -12.74 8.27
C GLN A 93 -9.37 -11.20 8.18
N SER A 94 -9.15 -10.51 9.30
CA SER A 94 -9.14 -9.05 9.37
C SER A 94 -7.79 -8.39 9.04
N LEU A 95 -6.70 -9.15 8.92
CA LEU A 95 -5.37 -8.62 8.66
C LEU A 95 -5.01 -8.76 7.17
N PRO A 96 -4.48 -7.70 6.55
CA PRO A 96 -3.97 -7.80 5.20
C PRO A 96 -2.77 -8.75 5.12
N THR A 97 -2.73 -9.57 4.07
CA THR A 97 -1.60 -10.44 3.74
C THR A 97 -0.40 -9.61 3.26
N SER A 98 -0.63 -8.47 2.62
CA SER A 98 0.45 -7.53 2.37
C SER A 98 -0.08 -6.11 2.27
N PHE A 99 0.80 -5.14 2.34
CA PHE A 99 0.45 -3.77 2.03
C PHE A 99 1.52 -3.08 1.19
N SER A 100 1.09 -2.10 0.40
CA SER A 100 1.99 -1.21 -0.33
C SER A 100 1.75 0.21 0.14
N ILE A 101 2.83 0.90 0.48
CA ILE A 101 2.79 2.32 0.81
C ILE A 101 3.29 3.10 -0.40
N PHE A 102 2.46 4.01 -0.88
CA PHE A 102 2.76 4.94 -1.96
C PHE A 102 2.98 6.33 -1.39
N ARG A 103 4.14 6.91 -1.62
CA ARG A 103 4.51 8.23 -1.09
C ARG A 103 4.95 9.16 -2.21
N VAL A 104 4.48 10.41 -2.12
CA VAL A 104 4.94 11.49 -3.00
C VAL A 104 5.69 12.52 -2.17
N TYR A 105 6.88 12.85 -2.64
CA TYR A 105 7.74 13.86 -2.05
C TYR A 105 7.92 15.06 -2.97
N SER A 106 7.96 16.24 -2.37
CA SER A 106 8.24 17.54 -3.01
C SER A 106 9.35 18.27 -2.23
N LYS A 107 9.85 19.39 -2.75
CA LYS A 107 10.82 20.25 -2.04
C LYS A 107 10.19 21.06 -0.92
N ASP A 108 8.91 21.37 -1.03
CA ASP A 108 8.15 22.16 -0.07
C ASP A 108 6.67 21.76 -0.02
N HIS A 109 5.95 22.28 0.97
CA HIS A 109 4.55 21.97 1.23
C HIS A 109 3.57 22.87 0.48
N ARG A 110 4.02 23.72 -0.46
CA ARG A 110 3.16 24.73 -1.11
C ARG A 110 2.10 24.12 -2.02
N HIS A 111 2.33 22.91 -2.48
CA HIS A 111 1.51 22.26 -3.51
C HIS A 111 0.90 20.93 -3.03
N ASP A 112 0.96 20.64 -1.72
CA ASP A 112 0.49 19.37 -1.16
C ASP A 112 -0.98 19.11 -1.47
N ALA A 113 -1.84 20.13 -1.41
CA ALA A 113 -3.26 19.98 -1.74
C ALA A 113 -3.49 19.57 -3.21
N ALA A 114 -2.73 20.15 -4.14
CA ALA A 114 -2.81 19.82 -5.56
C ALA A 114 -2.26 18.42 -5.85
N LEU A 115 -1.14 18.06 -5.20
CA LEU A 115 -0.54 16.73 -5.29
C LEU A 115 -1.48 15.67 -4.72
N HIS A 116 -2.06 15.92 -3.56
CA HIS A 116 -3.05 15.04 -2.92
C HIS A 116 -4.28 14.83 -3.79
N ALA A 117 -4.80 15.89 -4.41
CA ALA A 117 -5.93 15.78 -5.34
C ALA A 117 -5.59 14.97 -6.60
N ALA A 118 -4.41 15.19 -7.19
CA ALA A 118 -3.95 14.44 -8.35
C ALA A 118 -3.75 12.95 -8.01
N VAL A 119 -3.14 12.65 -6.86
CA VAL A 119 -2.97 11.28 -6.35
C VAL A 119 -4.32 10.62 -6.13
N ASN A 120 -5.29 11.31 -5.52
CA ASN A 120 -6.64 10.79 -5.35
C ASN A 120 -7.35 10.51 -6.67
N ALA A 121 -7.19 11.35 -7.68
CA ALA A 121 -7.79 11.11 -8.98
C ALA A 121 -7.18 9.89 -9.69
N VAL A 122 -5.87 9.66 -9.52
CA VAL A 122 -5.16 8.53 -10.14
C VAL A 122 -5.40 7.22 -9.39
N LEU A 123 -5.52 7.27 -8.06
CA LEU A 123 -5.60 6.10 -7.18
C LEU A 123 -7.02 5.80 -6.67
N GLY A 124 -7.98 6.71 -6.88
CA GLY A 124 -9.28 6.79 -6.20
C GLY A 124 -10.27 5.63 -6.34
N ALA A 125 -9.93 4.57 -7.07
CA ALA A 125 -10.68 3.32 -7.07
C ALA A 125 -10.20 2.33 -6.00
N VAL A 126 -9.01 2.54 -5.41
CA VAL A 126 -8.44 1.66 -4.40
C VAL A 126 -8.63 2.32 -3.03
N ALA A 127 -9.36 1.65 -2.14
CA ALA A 127 -9.62 2.14 -0.80
C ALA A 127 -8.30 2.32 -0.03
N ASP A 128 -8.04 3.53 0.45
CA ASP A 128 -6.93 3.82 1.34
C ASP A 128 -7.19 3.16 2.69
N SER A 129 -6.14 2.64 3.31
CA SER A 129 -6.22 2.09 4.66
C SER A 129 -6.68 3.18 5.62
N LYS A 130 -7.73 2.90 6.40
CA LYS A 130 -8.21 3.81 7.45
C LYS A 130 -7.20 4.02 8.58
N THR A 131 -6.15 3.19 8.62
CA THR A 131 -5.06 3.28 9.56
C THR A 131 -3.76 3.52 8.80
N ASN A 132 -3.05 4.60 9.13
CA ASN A 132 -1.64 4.75 8.80
C ASN A 132 -0.87 3.73 9.65
N MET A 133 -0.57 2.57 9.08
CA MET A 133 0.40 1.62 9.65
C MET A 133 1.72 1.75 8.90
#